data_AF-A0A2V5XPT1-F1
#
_entry.id   AF-A0A2V5XPT1-F1
#
_cell.length_a   1.000
_cell.length_b   1.000
_cell.length_c   1.000
_cell.angle_alpha   90.00
_cell.angle_beta   90.00
_cell.angle_gamma   90.00
#
_symmetry.space_group_name_H-M   'P 1'
#
loop_
_entity.id
_entity.type
_entity.pdbx_description
1 polymer ?
#
loop_
_entity_poly.entity_id
_entity_poly.type
_entity_poly.pdbx_seq_one_letter_code
_entity_poly.pdbx_strand_id
1 'polypeptide(L)'
;MLNAIERTLEVALTGCRRIGQIAIRKLDIGGFALSHCDDEGCDDLKVFCSAPEDAIELSKFDDAGNYRPLKTAPNLRHDWRLELATLEELSCAIDHFYPGRLAVFVAWKTSQLRTTPLRETLDRQSGMYRVAAKISDEQIDNVVGNFCRSDGGCLRTILWKRNKRGTVASTKLPREKFDPLHDQTGHKERCIPLLCQEPCNLLVNECRRAVKGE
;
A
#
# COMPACT_ATOMS: atom_id res chain seq x y z
N MET A 1 -11.13 17.50 -18.21
CA MET A 1 -9.72 17.92 -18.03
C MET A 1 -9.13 17.00 -16.98
N LEU A 2 -8.01 16.32 -17.27
CA LEU A 2 -7.45 15.39 -16.31
C LEU A 2 -6.95 16.13 -15.05
N ASN A 3 -7.27 15.60 -13.87
CA ASN A 3 -6.72 16.09 -12.61
C ASN A 3 -5.24 15.65 -12.43
N ALA A 4 -4.58 16.11 -11.37
CA ALA A 4 -3.16 15.81 -11.15
C ALA A 4 -2.88 14.30 -10.94
N ILE A 5 -3.83 13.58 -10.35
CA ILE A 5 -3.74 12.12 -10.14
C ILE A 5 -3.80 11.40 -11.47
N GLU A 6 -4.82 11.67 -12.27
CA GLU A 6 -5.04 11.02 -13.57
C GLU A 6 -3.85 11.25 -14.51
N ARG A 7 -3.33 12.48 -14.63
CA ARG A 7 -2.15 12.75 -15.46
C ARG A 7 -0.92 11.96 -15.01
N THR A 8 -0.69 11.90 -13.70
CA THR A 8 0.46 11.17 -13.15
C THR A 8 0.31 9.67 -13.33
N LEU A 9 -0.91 9.15 -13.15
CA LEU A 9 -1.25 7.75 -13.36
C LEU A 9 -1.08 7.37 -14.85
N GLU A 10 -1.60 8.17 -15.77
CA GLU A 10 -1.47 7.94 -17.22
C GLU A 10 0.01 7.83 -17.64
N VAL A 11 0.85 8.76 -17.17
CA VAL A 11 2.30 8.71 -17.42
C VAL A 11 2.94 7.47 -16.80
N ALA A 12 2.57 7.10 -15.57
CA ALA A 12 3.11 5.91 -14.92
C ALA A 12 2.75 4.62 -15.67
N LEU A 13 1.53 4.55 -16.22
CA LEU A 13 1.03 3.40 -17.00
C LEU A 13 1.74 3.18 -18.34
N THR A 14 2.65 4.07 -18.75
CA THR A 14 3.51 3.85 -19.93
C THR A 14 4.64 2.86 -19.65
N GLY A 15 5.06 2.71 -18.39
CA GLY A 15 6.20 1.88 -17.99
C GLY A 15 5.94 0.94 -16.81
N CYS A 16 4.80 1.09 -16.14
CA CYS A 16 4.35 0.22 -15.06
C CYS A 16 2.95 -0.31 -15.39
N ARG A 17 2.72 -1.60 -15.13
CA ARG A 17 1.39 -2.22 -15.31
C ARG A 17 0.83 -2.79 -14.01
N ARG A 18 1.45 -2.47 -12.88
CA ARG A 18 1.07 -3.00 -11.58
C ARG A 18 1.09 -1.94 -10.49
N ILE A 19 0.24 -2.11 -9.48
CA ILE A 19 0.28 -1.38 -8.22
C ILE A 19 -0.07 -2.35 -7.10
N GLY A 20 0.86 -2.59 -6.18
CA GLY A 20 0.70 -3.67 -5.21
C GLY A 20 0.38 -4.99 -5.92
N GLN A 21 -0.65 -5.69 -5.45
CA GLN A 21 -1.12 -6.96 -6.01
C GLN A 21 -2.07 -6.81 -7.19
N ILE A 22 -2.23 -5.61 -7.75
CA ILE A 22 -3.16 -5.36 -8.85
C ILE A 22 -2.38 -5.23 -10.15
N ALA A 23 -2.71 -6.06 -11.13
CA ALA A 23 -2.32 -5.88 -12.52
C ALA A 23 -3.33 -4.97 -13.24
N ILE A 24 -2.80 -4.12 -14.12
CA ILE A 24 -3.55 -3.13 -14.89
C ILE A 24 -3.26 -3.38 -16.36
N ARG A 25 -4.28 -3.83 -17.09
CA ARG A 25 -4.22 -4.05 -18.53
C ARG A 25 -5.06 -3.01 -19.26
N LYS A 26 -4.50 -2.40 -20.31
CA LYS A 26 -5.27 -1.57 -21.25
C LYS A 26 -5.96 -2.49 -22.25
N LEU A 27 -7.24 -2.24 -22.54
CA LEU A 27 -8.03 -3.02 -23.49
C LEU A 27 -7.96 -2.40 -24.89
N ASP A 28 -8.06 -3.23 -25.94
CA ASP A 28 -7.90 -2.81 -27.34
C ASP A 28 -8.99 -1.83 -27.80
N ILE A 29 -10.20 -1.97 -27.26
CA ILE A 29 -11.35 -1.10 -27.54
C ILE A 29 -11.35 0.19 -26.70
N GLY A 30 -10.28 0.45 -25.96
CA GLY A 30 -10.23 1.46 -24.91
C GLY A 30 -10.70 0.91 -23.55
N GLY A 31 -10.34 1.61 -22.49
CA GLY A 31 -10.60 1.18 -21.10
C GLY A 31 -9.50 0.31 -20.50
N PHE A 32 -9.80 -0.23 -19.32
CA PHE A 32 -8.87 -0.91 -18.44
C PHE A 32 -9.49 -2.16 -17.85
N ALA A 33 -8.68 -3.19 -17.64
CA ALA A 33 -9.02 -4.35 -16.83
C ALA A 33 -8.03 -4.45 -15.66
N LEU A 34 -8.59 -4.62 -14.47
CA LEU A 34 -7.87 -4.90 -13.23
C LEU A 34 -8.05 -6.35 -12.85
N SER A 35 -7.00 -6.99 -12.36
CA SER A 35 -7.05 -8.33 -11.76
C SER A 35 -5.99 -8.44 -10.67
N HIS A 36 -6.01 -9.52 -9.90
CA HIS A 36 -4.84 -9.88 -9.11
C HIS A 36 -3.62 -10.10 -10.04
N CYS A 37 -2.41 -9.78 -9.58
CA CYS A 37 -1.19 -9.95 -10.38
C CYS A 37 -0.84 -11.41 -10.68
N ASP A 38 -1.20 -12.32 -9.77
CA ASP A 38 -1.05 -13.76 -9.98
C ASP A 38 -2.11 -14.35 -10.93
N ASP A 39 -3.19 -13.61 -11.18
CA ASP A 39 -4.27 -14.02 -12.10
C ASP A 39 -4.05 -13.47 -13.53
N GLU A 40 -2.91 -12.83 -13.78
CA GLU A 40 -2.61 -12.21 -15.08
C GLU A 40 -2.55 -13.29 -16.19
N GLY A 41 -3.48 -13.22 -17.14
CA GLY A 41 -3.60 -14.18 -18.23
C GLY A 41 -4.59 -15.32 -17.99
N CYS A 42 -5.29 -15.33 -16.85
CA CYS A 42 -6.41 -16.24 -16.62
C CYS A 42 -7.67 -15.73 -17.33
N ASP A 43 -8.31 -16.58 -18.14
CA ASP A 43 -9.53 -16.23 -18.86
C ASP A 43 -10.81 -16.56 -18.04
N ASP A 44 -10.72 -17.47 -17.07
CA ASP A 44 -11.83 -17.97 -16.24
C ASP A 44 -12.05 -17.14 -14.95
N LEU A 45 -11.91 -15.81 -15.02
CA LEU A 45 -12.08 -14.93 -13.86
C LEU A 45 -13.53 -14.42 -13.75
N LYS A 46 -14.00 -14.23 -12.52
CA LYS A 46 -15.29 -13.56 -12.31
C LYS A 46 -15.20 -12.10 -12.73
N VAL A 47 -15.89 -11.75 -13.80
CA VAL A 47 -15.88 -10.40 -14.37
C VAL A 47 -16.89 -9.49 -13.67
N PHE A 48 -16.41 -8.30 -13.30
CA PHE A 48 -17.18 -7.19 -12.76
C PHE A 48 -17.05 -6.01 -13.75
N CYS A 49 -18.18 -5.49 -14.22
CA CYS A 49 -18.22 -4.39 -15.21
C CYS A 49 -19.17 -3.25 -14.77
N SER A 50 -19.68 -3.30 -13.55
CA SER A 50 -20.84 -2.49 -13.17
C SER A 50 -20.44 -1.10 -12.69
N ALA A 51 -19.43 -1.00 -11.82
CA ALA A 51 -18.97 0.29 -11.31
C ALA A 51 -17.56 0.21 -10.68
N PRO A 52 -16.80 1.31 -10.61
CA PRO A 52 -15.53 1.34 -9.87
C PRO A 52 -15.70 0.98 -8.38
N GLU A 53 -16.88 1.19 -7.81
CA GLU A 53 -17.23 0.86 -6.42
C GLU A 53 -17.21 -0.64 -6.12
N ASP A 54 -17.28 -1.52 -7.13
CA ASP A 54 -17.11 -2.96 -6.96
C ASP A 54 -15.75 -3.27 -6.29
N ALA A 55 -14.73 -2.44 -6.53
CA ALA A 55 -13.43 -2.51 -5.88
C ALA A 55 -13.50 -2.48 -4.34
N ILE A 56 -14.52 -1.85 -3.75
CA ILE A 56 -14.71 -1.81 -2.30
C ILE A 56 -14.94 -3.22 -1.76
N GLU A 57 -15.87 -3.97 -2.36
CA GLU A 57 -16.17 -5.33 -1.93
C GLU A 57 -15.04 -6.30 -2.31
N LEU A 58 -14.40 -6.11 -3.47
CA LEU A 58 -13.22 -6.89 -3.88
C LEU A 58 -12.05 -6.73 -2.90
N SER A 59 -11.84 -5.53 -2.34
CA SER A 59 -10.74 -5.24 -1.42
C SER A 59 -11.02 -5.62 0.05
N LYS A 60 -12.27 -5.99 0.37
CA LYS A 60 -12.78 -6.09 1.74
C LYS A 60 -12.24 -7.29 2.51
N PHE A 61 -12.20 -8.44 1.85
CA PHE A 61 -11.84 -9.74 2.40
C PHE A 61 -10.67 -10.38 1.64
N ASP A 62 -9.93 -11.27 2.28
CA ASP A 62 -8.95 -12.15 1.63
C ASP A 62 -9.64 -13.44 1.10
N ASP A 63 -8.86 -14.35 0.51
CA ASP A 63 -9.38 -15.61 -0.05
C ASP A 63 -10.03 -16.52 1.00
N ALA A 64 -9.59 -16.43 2.25
CA ALA A 64 -10.17 -17.19 3.36
C ALA A 64 -11.42 -16.49 3.95
N GLY A 65 -11.85 -15.36 3.38
CA GLY A 65 -13.00 -14.60 3.84
C GLY A 65 -12.71 -13.74 5.08
N ASN A 66 -11.45 -13.59 5.50
CA ASN A 66 -11.11 -12.74 6.63
C ASN A 66 -11.11 -11.27 6.21
N TYR A 67 -11.61 -10.40 7.09
CA TYR A 67 -11.59 -8.97 6.84
C TYR A 67 -10.16 -8.45 6.72
N ARG A 68 -9.91 -7.58 5.74
CA ARG A 68 -8.62 -6.93 5.49
C ARG A 68 -8.59 -5.54 6.14
N PRO A 69 -8.12 -5.39 7.40
CA PRO A 69 -7.98 -4.07 8.03
C PRO A 69 -6.88 -3.24 7.38
N LEU A 70 -5.86 -3.90 6.82
CA LEU A 70 -4.80 -3.26 6.09
C LEU A 70 -4.91 -3.61 4.61
N LYS A 71 -5.42 -2.68 3.80
CA LYS A 71 -5.60 -2.92 2.35
C LYS A 71 -4.31 -3.11 1.57
N THR A 72 -3.17 -2.76 2.16
CA THR A 72 -1.84 -2.93 1.57
C THR A 72 -1.10 -4.16 2.09
N ALA A 73 -1.74 -5.02 2.90
CA ALA A 73 -1.18 -6.33 3.21
C ALA A 73 -1.23 -7.22 1.96
N PRO A 74 -0.24 -8.13 1.77
CA PRO A 74 -0.14 -9.01 0.61
C PRO A 74 -1.11 -10.19 0.70
N ASN A 75 -2.40 -9.88 0.78
CA ASN A 75 -3.49 -10.85 0.93
C ASN A 75 -4.76 -10.37 0.22
N LEU A 76 -4.59 -9.61 -0.86
CA LEU A 76 -5.70 -9.33 -1.76
C LEU A 76 -6.21 -10.66 -2.32
N ARG A 77 -7.53 -10.83 -2.36
CA ARG A 77 -8.13 -12.04 -2.88
C ARG A 77 -7.91 -12.18 -4.39
N HIS A 78 -8.02 -13.41 -4.89
CA HIS A 78 -7.87 -13.80 -6.29
C HIS A 78 -9.24 -14.00 -6.96
N ASP A 79 -9.22 -14.48 -8.20
CA ASP A 79 -10.38 -14.94 -8.98
C ASP A 79 -11.38 -13.84 -9.37
N TRP A 80 -10.88 -12.63 -9.62
CA TRP A 80 -11.71 -11.51 -10.10
C TRP A 80 -11.03 -10.70 -11.21
N ARG A 81 -11.88 -10.13 -12.06
CA ARG A 81 -11.50 -9.13 -13.05
C ARG A 81 -12.48 -7.96 -13.00
N LEU A 82 -11.98 -6.74 -12.86
CA LEU A 82 -12.78 -5.53 -12.86
C LEU A 82 -12.49 -4.71 -14.12
N GLU A 83 -13.49 -4.51 -14.96
CA GLU A 83 -13.38 -3.74 -16.20
C GLU A 83 -13.92 -2.33 -16.02
N LEU A 84 -13.17 -1.35 -16.52
CA LEU A 84 -13.40 0.07 -16.31
C LEU A 84 -13.24 0.79 -17.65
N ALA A 85 -14.18 1.67 -17.99
CA ALA A 85 -14.21 2.35 -19.28
C ALA A 85 -13.23 3.52 -19.35
N THR A 86 -12.98 4.19 -18.22
CA THR A 86 -12.24 5.46 -18.21
C THR A 86 -11.06 5.46 -17.25
N LEU A 87 -10.15 6.42 -17.45
CA LEU A 87 -9.03 6.65 -16.54
C LEU A 87 -9.50 7.18 -15.17
N GLU A 88 -10.60 7.93 -15.15
CA GLU A 88 -11.24 8.41 -13.92
C GLU A 88 -11.74 7.22 -13.09
N GLU A 89 -12.49 6.29 -13.70
CA GLU A 89 -12.93 5.05 -13.08
C GLU A 89 -11.75 4.19 -12.59
N LEU A 90 -10.69 4.06 -13.38
CA LEU A 90 -9.45 3.39 -12.96
C LEU A 90 -8.86 4.03 -11.70
N SER A 91 -8.75 5.35 -11.68
CA SER A 91 -8.19 6.06 -10.53
C SER A 91 -9.05 5.88 -9.26
N CYS A 92 -10.38 5.91 -9.43
CA CYS A 92 -11.34 5.68 -8.36
C CYS A 92 -11.25 4.26 -7.81
N ALA A 93 -11.25 3.25 -8.69
CA ALA A 93 -11.12 1.85 -8.30
C ALA A 93 -9.80 1.58 -7.56
N ILE A 94 -8.67 2.12 -8.05
CA ILE A 94 -7.38 2.01 -7.35
C ILE A 94 -7.44 2.66 -5.96
N ASP A 95 -8.13 3.79 -5.80
CA ASP A 95 -8.27 4.41 -4.48
C ASP A 95 -9.14 3.58 -3.53
N HIS A 96 -10.17 2.89 -4.04
CA HIS A 96 -10.92 1.91 -3.26
C HIS A 96 -10.08 0.71 -2.83
N PHE A 97 -9.20 0.19 -3.69
CA PHE A 97 -8.27 -0.87 -3.32
C PHE A 97 -7.18 -0.39 -2.36
N TYR A 98 -6.62 0.81 -2.60
CA TYR A 98 -5.48 1.36 -1.90
C TYR A 98 -5.72 2.83 -1.50
N PRO A 99 -6.51 3.07 -0.43
CA PRO A 99 -6.95 4.42 -0.07
C PRO A 99 -5.81 5.44 0.11
N GLY A 100 -5.94 6.55 -0.62
CA GLY A 100 -5.02 7.69 -0.62
C GLY A 100 -3.62 7.39 -1.16
N ARG A 101 -3.37 6.20 -1.73
CA ARG A 101 -2.02 5.83 -2.20
C ARG A 101 -1.65 6.52 -3.50
N LEU A 102 -2.61 6.77 -4.39
CA LEU A 102 -2.39 7.58 -5.59
C LEU A 102 -2.03 9.02 -5.24
N ALA A 103 -2.71 9.65 -4.28
CA ALA A 103 -2.38 11.01 -3.83
C ALA A 103 -0.95 11.10 -3.27
N VAL A 104 -0.53 10.10 -2.47
CA VAL A 104 0.84 10.02 -1.95
C VAL A 104 1.86 9.81 -3.07
N PHE A 105 1.53 8.98 -4.06
CA PHE A 105 2.37 8.76 -5.24
C PHE A 105 2.56 10.05 -6.04
N VAL A 106 1.49 10.82 -6.28
CA VAL A 106 1.57 12.13 -6.93
C VAL A 106 2.48 13.07 -6.16
N ALA A 107 2.27 13.21 -4.85
CA ALA A 107 3.09 14.07 -4.00
C ALA A 107 4.58 13.65 -4.02
N TRP A 108 4.87 12.36 -4.14
CA TRP A 108 6.24 11.88 -4.28
C TRP A 108 6.83 12.22 -5.65
N LYS A 109 6.08 12.00 -6.74
CA LYS A 109 6.49 12.34 -8.11
C LYS A 109 6.73 13.84 -8.32
N THR A 110 6.02 14.70 -7.57
CA THR A 110 6.18 16.15 -7.61
C THR A 110 7.16 16.69 -6.56
N SER A 111 7.86 15.81 -5.82
CA SER A 111 8.79 16.19 -4.73
C SER A 111 8.14 17.03 -3.62
N GLN A 112 6.83 16.86 -3.40
CA GLN A 112 6.05 17.55 -2.37
C GLN A 112 5.71 16.67 -1.16
N LEU A 113 6.02 15.37 -1.22
CA LEU A 113 5.70 14.43 -0.15
C LEU A 113 6.51 14.72 1.12
N ARG A 114 5.81 14.90 2.23
CA ARG A 114 6.40 15.00 3.57
C ARG A 114 6.20 13.70 4.32
N THR A 115 7.22 13.29 5.07
CA THR A 115 7.18 12.10 5.93
C THR A 115 7.20 12.47 7.39
N THR A 116 6.50 11.73 8.23
CA THR A 116 6.53 11.90 9.68
C THR A 116 7.30 10.77 10.36
N PRO A 117 8.31 11.05 11.19
CA PRO A 117 9.04 10.01 11.91
C PRO A 117 8.20 9.24 12.92
N LEU A 118 8.57 7.98 13.20
CA LEU A 118 7.82 7.12 14.13
C LEU A 118 7.71 7.69 15.53
N ARG A 119 8.81 8.20 16.10
CA ARG A 119 8.78 8.83 17.43
C ARG A 119 7.76 9.97 17.50
N GLU A 120 7.70 10.81 16.46
CA GLU A 120 6.74 11.90 16.39
C GLU A 120 5.29 11.40 16.31
N THR A 121 5.01 10.38 15.49
CA THR A 121 3.67 9.77 15.44
C THR A 121 3.26 9.16 16.78
N LEU A 122 4.17 8.51 17.49
CA LEU A 122 3.89 7.92 18.81
C LEU A 122 3.66 8.98 19.89
N ASP A 123 4.42 10.08 19.87
CA ASP A 123 4.29 11.17 20.83
C ASP A 123 2.94 11.90 20.72
N ARG A 124 2.32 11.90 19.53
CA ARG A 124 0.96 12.45 19.32
C ARG A 124 -0.16 11.62 19.93
N GLN A 125 0.09 10.34 20.24
CA GLN A 125 -0.95 9.45 20.72
C GLN A 125 -1.46 9.86 22.09
N SER A 126 -2.71 9.50 22.41
CA SER A 126 -3.35 9.80 23.70
C SER A 126 -4.16 8.61 24.19
N GLY A 127 -4.76 8.71 25.38
CA GLY A 127 -5.57 7.65 25.98
C GLY A 127 -4.83 6.31 26.07
N MET A 128 -5.50 5.22 25.68
CA MET A 128 -4.93 3.87 25.75
C MET A 128 -3.67 3.65 24.89
N TYR A 129 -3.42 4.52 23.91
CA TYR A 129 -2.25 4.44 23.00
C TYR A 129 -1.07 5.30 23.46
N ARG A 130 -1.24 6.18 24.45
CA ARG A 130 -0.16 7.03 25.00
C ARG A 130 1.06 6.22 25.43
N VAL A 131 0.85 5.00 25.92
CA VAL A 131 1.91 4.10 26.38
C VAL A 131 2.87 3.69 25.26
N ALA A 132 2.42 3.70 23.98
CA ALA A 132 3.25 3.31 22.83
C ALA A 132 4.49 4.21 22.66
N ALA A 133 4.43 5.48 23.10
CA ALA A 133 5.57 6.39 23.05
C ALA A 133 6.78 5.92 23.89
N LYS A 134 6.55 5.06 24.90
CA LYS A 134 7.59 4.49 25.76
C LYS A 134 8.38 3.34 25.13
N ILE A 135 8.06 2.93 23.90
CA ILE A 135 8.73 1.83 23.22
C ILE A 135 10.24 2.08 23.11
N SER A 136 11.07 1.08 23.44
CA SER A 136 12.51 1.16 23.27
C SER A 136 12.91 1.07 21.79
N ASP A 137 14.13 1.49 21.46
CA ASP A 137 14.65 1.37 20.08
C ASP A 137 14.75 -0.10 19.64
N GLU A 138 15.12 -1.01 20.54
CA GLU A 138 15.15 -2.45 20.27
C GLU A 138 13.75 -3.02 19.98
N GLN A 139 12.75 -2.64 20.78
CA GLN A 139 11.37 -3.02 20.52
C GLN A 139 10.86 -2.45 19.18
N ILE A 140 11.24 -1.22 18.82
CA ILE A 140 10.92 -0.67 17.49
C ILE A 140 11.51 -1.54 16.39
N ASP A 141 12.79 -1.90 16.51
CA ASP A 141 13.46 -2.76 15.52
C ASP A 141 12.69 -4.06 15.30
N ASN A 142 12.27 -4.71 16.39
CA ASN A 142 11.48 -5.94 16.38
C ASN A 142 10.08 -5.76 15.79
N VAL A 143 9.32 -4.79 16.31
CA VAL A 143 7.92 -4.57 15.91
C VAL A 143 7.83 -4.17 14.45
N VAL A 144 8.64 -3.21 14.01
CA VAL A 144 8.64 -2.77 12.61
C VAL A 144 9.18 -3.88 11.69
N GLY A 145 10.21 -4.62 12.12
CA GLY A 145 10.75 -5.76 11.40
C GLY A 145 9.72 -6.87 11.14
N ASN A 146 8.90 -7.17 12.13
CA ASN A 146 7.87 -8.21 12.03
C ASN A 146 6.60 -7.71 11.32
N PHE A 147 6.13 -6.51 11.65
CA PHE A 147 4.84 -6.01 11.17
C PHE A 147 4.92 -5.45 9.73
N CYS A 148 6.02 -4.80 9.37
CA CYS A 148 6.12 -4.09 8.09
C CYS A 148 6.86 -4.87 6.99
N ARG A 149 7.31 -6.10 7.24
CA ARG A 149 7.95 -6.94 6.23
C ARG A 149 7.05 -7.11 5.00
N SER A 150 7.67 -7.20 3.82
CA SER A 150 6.91 -7.30 2.57
C SER A 150 6.25 -8.67 2.41
N ASP A 151 6.87 -9.71 2.96
CA ASP A 151 6.30 -11.06 3.04
C ASP A 151 5.34 -11.20 4.24
N GLY A 152 4.04 -11.09 3.95
CA GLY A 152 2.95 -11.27 4.92
C GLY A 152 2.64 -10.07 5.82
N GLY A 153 3.41 -8.97 5.77
CA GLY A 153 3.17 -7.79 6.61
C GLY A 153 2.46 -6.66 5.86
N CYS A 154 3.19 -5.96 5.00
CA CYS A 154 2.70 -4.78 4.29
C CYS A 154 3.51 -4.54 3.02
N LEU A 155 2.85 -4.27 1.91
CA LEU A 155 3.47 -3.95 0.62
C LEU A 155 3.92 -2.49 0.49
N ARG A 156 3.68 -1.67 1.51
CA ARG A 156 4.11 -0.26 1.43
C ARG A 156 5.62 -0.14 1.64
N THR A 157 6.29 0.67 0.82
CA THR A 157 7.69 1.07 1.00
C THR A 157 7.80 2.13 2.10
N ILE A 158 8.65 1.91 3.09
CA ILE A 158 8.82 2.83 4.22
C ILE A 158 9.68 4.02 3.81
N LEU A 159 9.13 5.23 3.89
CA LEU A 159 9.87 6.48 3.64
C LEU A 159 10.21 7.22 4.93
N TRP A 160 9.40 7.06 5.97
CA TRP A 160 9.63 7.67 7.27
C TRP A 160 10.85 7.09 7.98
N LYS A 161 11.42 7.87 8.89
CA LYS A 161 12.56 7.49 9.74
C LYS A 161 12.07 7.19 11.15
N ARG A 162 12.88 6.48 11.94
CA ARG A 162 12.54 6.21 13.35
C ARG A 162 12.37 7.52 14.12
N ASN A 163 13.27 8.47 13.92
CA ASN A 163 13.32 9.73 14.64
C ASN A 163 13.82 10.87 13.73
N LYS A 164 13.84 12.11 14.27
CA LYS A 164 14.29 13.31 13.54
C LYS A 164 15.78 13.31 13.18
N ARG A 165 16.60 12.45 13.80
CA ARG A 165 18.02 12.28 13.46
C ARG A 165 18.24 11.41 12.22
N GLY A 166 17.17 10.90 11.61
CA GLY A 166 17.25 10.12 10.37
C GLY A 166 17.58 8.65 10.56
N THR A 167 17.54 8.13 11.80
CA THR A 167 17.73 6.70 12.07
C THR A 167 16.76 5.85 11.24
N VAL A 168 17.24 4.77 10.63
CA VAL A 168 16.42 3.83 9.85
C VAL A 168 15.25 3.30 10.70
N ALA A 169 14.12 3.02 10.05
CA ALA A 169 12.93 2.55 10.75
C ALA A 169 13.21 1.25 11.53
N SER A 170 13.79 0.25 10.86
CA SER A 170 14.26 -0.99 11.48
C SER A 170 15.48 -1.53 10.75
N THR A 171 16.41 -2.08 11.52
CA THR A 171 17.60 -2.81 11.05
C THR A 171 17.29 -4.26 10.69
N LYS A 172 16.11 -4.76 11.05
CA LYS A 172 15.65 -6.13 10.75
C LYS A 172 14.94 -6.24 9.39
N LEU A 173 14.71 -5.12 8.72
CA LEU A 173 14.13 -5.11 7.38
C LEU A 173 15.22 -5.03 6.32
N PRO A 174 15.01 -5.68 5.16
CA PRO A 174 15.92 -5.58 4.01
C PRO A 174 15.95 -4.14 3.47
N ARG A 175 17.02 -3.76 2.76
CA ARG A 175 17.20 -2.38 2.24
C ARG A 175 16.11 -2.01 1.23
N GLU A 176 15.68 -3.01 0.48
CA GLU A 176 14.60 -3.01 -0.49
C GLU A 176 13.28 -2.49 0.10
N LYS A 177 13.04 -2.69 1.40
CA LYS A 177 11.85 -2.19 2.09
C LYS A 177 11.76 -0.66 2.14
N PHE A 178 12.89 -0.01 1.92
CA PHE A 178 13.06 1.45 1.95
C PHE A 178 13.27 2.04 0.55
N ASP A 179 13.25 1.21 -0.50
CA ASP A 179 13.46 1.64 -1.88
C ASP A 179 12.11 1.78 -2.63
N PRO A 180 11.71 3.01 -3.04
CA PRO A 180 10.50 3.23 -3.82
C PRO A 180 10.51 2.59 -5.21
N LEU A 181 11.67 2.21 -5.73
CA LEU A 181 11.81 1.56 -7.03
C LEU A 181 11.77 0.04 -6.93
N HIS A 182 11.82 -0.50 -5.71
CA HIS A 182 11.73 -1.93 -5.49
C HIS A 182 10.27 -2.39 -5.39
N ASP A 183 9.95 -3.41 -6.16
CA ASP A 183 8.66 -4.09 -6.13
C ASP A 183 8.52 -4.95 -4.88
N GLN A 184 7.72 -4.47 -3.93
CA GLN A 184 7.48 -5.13 -2.65
C GLN A 184 6.66 -6.42 -2.76
N THR A 185 6.09 -6.73 -3.93
CA THR A 185 5.36 -7.99 -4.17
C THR A 185 6.28 -9.16 -4.55
N GLY A 186 7.51 -8.87 -4.99
CA GLY A 186 8.48 -9.89 -5.37
C GLY A 186 8.45 -10.31 -6.84
N HIS A 187 7.56 -9.75 -7.68
CA HIS A 187 7.53 -10.04 -9.12
C HIS A 187 8.70 -9.41 -9.90
N LYS A 188 9.48 -8.52 -9.29
CA LYS A 188 10.69 -7.88 -9.86
C LYS A 188 10.41 -7.09 -11.14
N GLU A 189 9.20 -6.58 -11.28
CA GLU A 189 8.80 -5.73 -12.39
C GLU A 189 8.64 -4.27 -11.95
N ARG A 190 8.62 -3.35 -12.92
CA ARG A 190 8.31 -1.95 -12.61
C ARG A 190 6.84 -1.82 -12.21
N CYS A 191 6.61 -1.40 -10.98
CA CYS A 191 5.28 -1.13 -10.44
C CYS A 191 5.15 0.34 -9.99
N ILE A 192 3.91 0.80 -9.89
CA ILE A 192 3.59 2.02 -9.15
C ILE A 192 3.75 1.69 -7.65
N PRO A 193 4.65 2.37 -6.92
CA PRO A 193 4.95 2.00 -5.54
C PRO A 193 3.85 2.42 -4.57
N LEU A 194 3.54 1.55 -3.63
CA LEU A 194 2.71 1.89 -2.48
C LEU A 194 3.60 2.56 -1.42
N LEU A 195 3.56 3.89 -1.31
CA LEU A 195 4.46 4.60 -0.40
C LEU A 195 3.87 4.71 1.03
N CYS A 196 4.73 4.59 2.04
CA CYS A 196 4.41 4.79 3.45
C CYS A 196 5.11 6.05 3.97
N GLN A 197 4.37 7.16 3.96
CA GLN A 197 4.86 8.47 4.43
C GLN A 197 4.82 8.63 5.95
N GLU A 198 3.99 7.85 6.64
CA GLU A 198 3.81 7.89 8.09
C GLU A 198 3.44 6.50 8.62
N PRO A 199 3.89 6.10 9.82
CA PRO A 199 3.41 4.90 10.52
C PRO A 199 1.89 4.85 10.65
N CYS A 200 1.28 3.71 10.33
CA CYS A 200 -0.17 3.56 10.45
C CYS A 200 -0.62 3.25 11.89
N ASN A 201 -1.91 3.44 12.15
CA ASN A 201 -2.51 3.15 13.46
C ASN A 201 -2.38 1.68 13.88
N LEU A 202 -2.29 0.74 12.92
CA LEU A 202 -2.03 -0.66 13.23
C LEU A 202 -0.62 -0.86 13.80
N LEU A 203 0.39 -0.20 13.24
CA LEU A 203 1.75 -0.23 13.78
C LEU A 203 1.81 0.46 15.15
N VAL A 204 1.07 1.55 15.35
CA VAL A 204 0.94 2.19 16.68
C VAL A 204 0.36 1.22 17.71
N ASN A 205 -0.65 0.42 17.33
CA ASN A 205 -1.20 -0.61 18.20
C ASN A 205 -0.17 -1.71 18.52
N GLU A 206 0.60 -2.18 17.54
CA GLU A 206 1.67 -3.16 17.80
C GLU A 206 2.76 -2.59 18.71
N CYS A 207 3.13 -1.32 18.56
CA CYS A 207 4.03 -0.64 19.49
C CYS A 207 3.46 -0.61 20.92
N ARG A 208 2.16 -0.31 21.08
CA ARG A 208 1.47 -0.35 22.37
C ARG A 208 1.54 -1.75 23.00
N ARG A 209 1.24 -2.80 22.23
CA ARG A 209 1.27 -4.19 22.71
C ARG A 209 2.68 -4.60 23.17
N ALA A 210 3.69 -4.28 22.36
CA ALA A 210 5.08 -4.57 22.70
C ALA A 210 5.53 -3.88 24.00
N VAL A 211 5.11 -2.64 24.27
CA VAL A 211 5.41 -1.96 25.53
C VAL A 211 4.72 -2.61 26.72
N LYS A 212 3.52 -3.14 26.53
CA LYS A 212 2.76 -3.82 27.58
C LYS A 212 3.16 -5.27 27.82
N GLY A 213 3.89 -5.88 26.89
CA GLY A 213 4.17 -7.32 26.89
C GLY A 213 2.98 -8.17 26.45
N GLU A 214 2.11 -7.63 25.59
CA GLU A 214 0.95 -8.29 24.95
C GLU A 214 1.28 -8.85 23.55
#